data_AF-H3ANR1-F1
#
_entry.id   AF-H3ANR1-F1
#
_cell.length_a   1.000
_cell.length_b   1.000
_cell.length_c   1.000
_cell.angle_alpha   90.00
_cell.angle_beta   90.00
_cell.angle_gamma   90.00
#
_symmetry.space_group_name_H-M   'P 1'
#
loop_
_entity.id
_entity.type
_entity.pdbx_description
1 polymer ?
#
loop_
_entity_poly.entity_id
_entity_poly.type
_entity_poly.pdbx_seq_one_letter_code
_entity_poly.pdbx_strand_id
1 'polypeptide(L)'
;MARREKTVVRTLEDLTLDSGYGGAADSFRSSNLSLCCSDSHLAYAHGGNCWHLTDSMHSRHNSFDTVNTVLVEDSEVLECSGQCSKLPDLEEVPWSLEEVEVVLKKEQALGSIPKDALGKLSSLVSRALVRIAKEAQRLSLRYAKCTKYEIQSAMKIVLSWTLSSKCIAASVSALSLYNMSTGDRFSKGKSTRCGLSFSVGKFFRWMADSRVAVRVHEHAAIYLTACMENLFKEIYLRVVLSPHNGKEKGTPRFTIEAMEQVINNDSELWGILQHCQHLICGKNASVNQWRVGC
;
A
#
# COMPACT_ATOMS: atom_id res chain seq x y z
N MET A 1 -27.08 -21.70 63.34
CA MET A 1 -27.97 -20.81 62.57
C MET A 1 -27.36 -20.62 61.19
N ALA A 2 -27.99 -21.19 60.16
CA ALA A 2 -27.56 -21.08 58.77
C ALA A 2 -28.04 -19.74 58.19
N ARG A 3 -27.15 -18.99 57.53
CA ARG A 3 -27.54 -17.92 56.60
C ARG A 3 -27.21 -18.35 55.18
N ARG A 4 -28.29 -18.59 54.44
CA ARG A 4 -28.34 -18.89 53.01
C ARG A 4 -28.44 -17.55 52.29
N GLU A 5 -27.39 -17.15 51.58
CA GLU A 5 -27.49 -16.03 50.62
C GLU A 5 -27.51 -16.56 49.19
N LYS A 6 -28.49 -16.06 48.44
CA LYS A 6 -28.95 -16.55 47.15
C LYS A 6 -27.99 -16.13 46.03
N THR A 7 -27.49 -17.10 45.29
CA THR A 7 -26.88 -16.91 43.98
C THR A 7 -27.95 -16.42 43.00
N VAL A 8 -27.88 -15.16 42.58
CA VAL A 8 -28.70 -14.64 41.47
C VAL A 8 -27.97 -14.98 40.18
N VAL A 9 -28.43 -16.04 39.52
CA VAL A 9 -28.04 -16.40 38.15
C VAL A 9 -28.68 -15.36 37.22
N ARG A 10 -27.86 -14.58 36.52
CA ARG A 10 -28.32 -13.71 35.42
C ARG A 10 -28.23 -14.50 34.13
N THR A 11 -29.38 -14.73 33.50
CA THR A 11 -29.50 -15.32 32.16
C THR A 11 -29.19 -14.27 31.08
N LEU A 12 -28.73 -14.74 29.92
CA LEU A 12 -28.21 -13.99 28.76
C LEU A 12 -29.24 -13.09 28.06
N GLU A 13 -30.50 -13.11 28.48
CA GLU A 13 -31.64 -12.63 27.69
C GLU A 13 -32.09 -11.21 28.06
N ASP A 14 -31.45 -10.57 29.05
CA ASP A 14 -31.91 -9.30 29.65
C ASP A 14 -31.05 -8.07 29.30
N LEU A 15 -30.33 -8.11 28.16
CA LEU A 15 -29.45 -7.01 27.72
C LEU A 15 -29.90 -6.28 26.45
N THR A 16 -31.09 -6.54 25.92
CA THR A 16 -31.64 -5.76 24.81
C THR A 16 -32.57 -4.67 25.33
N LEU A 17 -31.99 -3.58 25.81
CA LEU A 17 -32.73 -2.33 25.93
C LEU A 17 -32.76 -1.65 24.55
N ASP A 18 -33.89 -1.86 23.89
CA ASP A 18 -34.44 -1.02 22.85
C ASP A 18 -34.54 0.42 23.37
N SER A 19 -33.87 1.35 22.70
CA SER A 19 -34.16 2.77 22.79
C SER A 19 -34.54 3.23 21.41
N GLY A 20 -35.85 3.22 21.17
CA GLY A 20 -36.47 3.74 19.98
C GLY A 20 -36.02 5.17 19.70
N TYR A 21 -35.47 5.37 18.51
CA TYR A 21 -35.44 6.67 17.86
C TYR A 21 -36.17 6.51 16.54
N GLY A 22 -37.44 6.94 16.54
CA GLY A 22 -38.27 6.97 15.36
C GLY A 22 -37.85 8.05 14.38
N GLY A 23 -38.41 7.97 13.17
CA GLY A 23 -38.61 9.16 12.35
C GLY A 23 -38.20 9.03 10.89
N ALA A 24 -39.15 8.53 10.10
CA ALA A 24 -39.46 8.93 8.73
C ALA A 24 -38.42 8.76 7.60
N ALA A 25 -38.92 8.07 6.58
CA ALA A 25 -38.34 7.82 5.29
C ALA A 25 -38.27 9.07 4.38
N ASP A 26 -37.44 8.90 3.35
CA ASP A 26 -37.50 9.50 2.01
C ASP A 26 -37.30 11.01 1.85
N SER A 27 -36.14 11.38 1.29
CA SER A 27 -36.11 12.27 0.12
C SER A 27 -34.80 12.17 -0.65
N PHE A 28 -34.90 11.73 -1.90
CA PHE A 28 -33.85 11.82 -2.91
C PHE A 28 -33.57 13.29 -3.24
N ARG A 29 -32.32 13.74 -3.06
CA ARG A 29 -31.79 14.89 -3.80
C ARG A 29 -30.30 14.72 -4.06
N SER A 30 -30.00 14.21 -5.25
CA SER A 30 -28.69 14.31 -5.88
C SER A 30 -28.28 15.78 -5.97
N SER A 31 -27.09 16.11 -5.48
CA SER A 31 -26.46 17.42 -5.70
C SER A 31 -25.07 17.18 -6.28
N ASN A 32 -24.98 17.36 -7.61
CA ASN A 32 -23.71 17.46 -8.33
C ASN A 32 -23.05 18.79 -7.95
N LEU A 33 -21.94 18.75 -7.22
CA LEU A 33 -21.07 19.91 -7.04
C LEU A 33 -20.15 20.05 -8.25
N SER A 34 -20.60 20.86 -9.20
CA SER A 34 -19.79 21.50 -10.23
C SER A 34 -18.97 22.61 -9.58
N LEU A 35 -17.65 22.63 -9.82
CA LEU A 35 -16.77 23.75 -9.48
C LEU A 35 -16.13 24.26 -10.77
N CYS A 36 -16.73 25.28 -11.36
CA CYS A 36 -16.10 26.19 -12.32
C CYS A 36 -15.79 27.51 -11.61
N CYS A 37 -14.61 28.06 -11.86
CA CYS A 37 -14.06 29.29 -11.27
C CYS A 37 -14.45 30.55 -12.07
N SER A 38 -14.32 31.72 -11.41
CA SER A 38 -13.96 33.09 -11.89
C SER A 38 -14.81 34.14 -11.16
N ASP A 39 -14.39 35.35 -10.77
CA ASP A 39 -13.11 36.08 -10.66
C ASP A 39 -13.42 37.42 -9.92
N SER A 40 -12.38 38.20 -9.61
CA SER A 40 -12.31 39.63 -9.21
C SER A 40 -12.20 39.96 -7.70
N HIS A 41 -10.98 40.26 -7.25
CA HIS A 41 -10.46 41.63 -7.11
C HIS A 41 -9.05 41.64 -6.52
N LEU A 42 -8.19 42.47 -7.10
CA LEU A 42 -6.74 42.51 -6.93
C LEU A 42 -6.34 43.69 -6.02
N ALA A 43 -5.47 43.46 -5.03
CA ALA A 43 -4.64 44.49 -4.41
C ALA A 43 -3.29 43.87 -3.99
N TYR A 44 -2.21 44.36 -4.59
CA TYR A 44 -0.83 43.93 -4.39
C TYR A 44 -0.21 44.51 -3.11
N ALA A 45 0.56 43.69 -2.37
CA ALA A 45 1.82 44.10 -1.72
C ALA A 45 2.68 42.88 -1.30
N HIS A 46 3.86 42.77 -1.93
CA HIS A 46 5.12 42.16 -1.50
C HIS A 46 5.20 40.72 -0.91
N GLY A 47 5.85 39.84 -1.70
CA GLY A 47 6.89 38.93 -1.20
C GLY A 47 6.53 37.45 -1.03
N GLY A 48 6.81 36.63 -2.05
CA GLY A 48 6.84 35.17 -1.90
C GLY A 48 6.49 34.43 -3.20
N ASN A 49 7.43 33.61 -3.70
CA ASN A 49 7.29 32.82 -4.91
C ASN A 49 6.00 31.98 -4.90
N CYS A 50 5.04 32.38 -5.74
CA CYS A 50 3.80 31.66 -6.00
C CYS A 50 3.81 31.21 -7.47
N TRP A 51 3.59 29.92 -7.71
CA TRP A 51 3.59 29.33 -9.04
C TRP A 51 2.44 29.90 -9.87
N HIS A 52 2.76 30.64 -10.93
CA HIS A 52 1.81 31.11 -11.93
C HIS A 52 1.53 30.01 -12.96
N LEU A 53 0.27 29.55 -13.02
CA LEU A 53 -0.26 28.82 -14.16
C LEU A 53 -0.85 29.85 -15.13
N THR A 54 -0.13 30.15 -16.21
CA THR A 54 -0.67 30.95 -17.32
C THR A 54 -1.34 30.06 -18.35
N ASP A 55 -2.51 30.52 -18.73
CA ASP A 55 -3.48 30.07 -19.71
C ASP A 55 -2.90 29.80 -21.11
N SER A 56 -3.43 28.79 -21.80
CA SER A 56 -3.39 28.69 -23.26
C SER A 56 -4.42 27.67 -23.75
N MET A 57 -5.70 28.05 -23.74
CA MET A 57 -6.66 27.47 -24.68
C MET A 57 -6.53 28.15 -26.03
N HIS A 58 -6.02 27.47 -27.06
CA HIS A 58 -6.32 27.80 -28.46
C HIS A 58 -6.34 26.57 -29.36
N SER A 59 -7.51 26.41 -30.00
CA SER A 59 -7.73 25.96 -31.37
C SER A 59 -7.48 24.50 -31.76
N ARG A 60 -8.60 23.84 -32.06
CA ARG A 60 -8.70 22.67 -32.93
C ARG A 60 -8.24 23.04 -34.34
N HIS A 61 -7.20 22.38 -34.85
CA HIS A 61 -7.07 22.16 -36.30
C HIS A 61 -6.40 20.82 -36.58
N ASN A 62 -7.17 19.93 -37.23
CA ASN A 62 -6.64 18.78 -37.94
C ASN A 62 -5.91 19.30 -39.18
N SER A 63 -4.62 19.03 -39.30
CA SER A 63 -3.95 18.97 -40.60
C SER A 63 -3.00 17.79 -40.59
N PHE A 64 -3.46 16.68 -41.18
CA PHE A 64 -2.57 15.73 -41.81
C PHE A 64 -2.01 16.44 -43.05
N ASP A 65 -0.72 16.77 -43.05
CA ASP A 65 -0.02 16.89 -44.32
C ASP A 65 1.50 16.64 -44.22
N THR A 66 1.90 15.65 -45.02
CA THR A 66 3.16 15.35 -45.70
C THR A 66 4.55 15.53 -45.07
N VAL A 67 5.19 14.35 -44.87
CA VAL A 67 6.52 13.90 -45.32
C VAL A 67 7.66 14.93 -45.44
N ASN A 68 8.73 14.72 -44.67
CA ASN A 68 10.08 14.94 -45.18
C ASN A 68 10.96 13.72 -44.88
N THR A 69 11.39 13.08 -45.96
CA THR A 69 12.35 11.98 -46.00
C THR A 69 13.77 12.54 -45.88
N VAL A 70 14.43 12.28 -44.76
CA VAL A 70 15.89 12.26 -44.73
C VAL A 70 16.31 11.02 -43.94
N LEU A 71 16.77 10.02 -44.67
CA LEU A 71 17.59 8.95 -44.12
C LEU A 71 18.92 9.58 -43.71
N VAL A 72 19.13 9.76 -42.42
CA VAL A 72 20.47 9.75 -41.84
C VAL A 72 20.52 8.49 -41.00
N GLU A 73 21.28 7.51 -41.48
CA GLU A 73 21.78 6.44 -40.63
C GLU A 73 22.65 7.09 -39.56
N ASP A 74 22.09 7.27 -38.37
CA ASP A 74 22.86 7.25 -37.13
C ASP A 74 22.09 6.33 -36.18
N SER A 75 22.64 5.12 -36.03
CA SER A 75 22.37 4.29 -34.86
C SER A 75 22.80 5.07 -33.62
N GLU A 76 22.05 4.88 -32.54
CA GLU A 76 22.23 5.46 -31.20
C GLU A 76 21.35 6.69 -30.92
N VAL A 77 20.54 6.57 -29.87
CA VAL A 77 19.65 7.59 -29.27
C VAL A 77 18.26 7.75 -29.91
N LEU A 78 17.45 6.68 -29.87
CA LEU A 78 16.01 6.81 -29.66
C LEU A 78 15.66 6.35 -28.24
N GLU A 79 16.21 7.04 -27.23
CA GLU A 79 15.58 7.01 -25.92
C GLU A 79 14.27 7.79 -26.04
N CYS A 80 13.17 7.05 -26.20
CA CYS A 80 11.83 7.57 -25.90
C CYS A 80 11.74 7.85 -24.39
N SER A 81 12.40 8.92 -23.95
CA SER A 81 12.42 9.43 -22.59
C SER A 81 11.07 10.09 -22.28
N GLY A 82 10.04 9.29 -22.07
CA GLY A 82 9.00 9.67 -21.13
C GLY A 82 9.65 9.68 -19.76
N GLN A 83 10.22 10.82 -19.33
CA GLN A 83 10.86 10.99 -18.03
C GLN A 83 9.81 10.78 -16.93
N CYS A 84 9.52 9.53 -16.59
CA CYS A 84 8.66 9.22 -15.49
C CYS A 84 9.40 9.61 -14.21
N SER A 85 8.79 10.45 -13.39
CA SER A 85 9.35 10.77 -12.08
C SER A 85 9.54 9.46 -11.30
N LYS A 86 10.78 9.18 -10.88
CA LYS A 86 11.11 7.97 -10.12
C LYS A 86 10.56 8.11 -8.70
N LEU A 87 10.12 7.00 -8.11
CA LEU A 87 9.83 6.94 -6.69
C LEU A 87 11.13 7.30 -5.93
N PRO A 88 11.03 8.09 -4.84
CA PRO A 88 12.17 8.29 -3.96
C PRO A 88 12.66 6.95 -3.44
N ASP A 89 13.95 6.70 -3.56
CA ASP A 89 14.57 5.55 -2.92
C ASP A 89 14.48 5.73 -1.40
N LEU A 90 14.12 4.66 -0.71
CA LEU A 90 13.97 4.68 0.73
C LEU A 90 15.32 4.41 1.39
N GLU A 91 15.85 5.40 2.12
CA GLU A 91 17.16 5.33 2.77
C GLU A 91 17.20 4.26 3.89
N GLU A 92 16.11 4.13 4.66
CA GLU A 92 15.98 3.11 5.70
C GLU A 92 14.58 2.46 5.66
N VAL A 93 14.54 1.13 5.56
CA VAL A 93 13.32 0.31 5.67
C VAL A 93 13.10 -0.13 7.13
N PRO A 94 11.86 -0.26 7.61
CA PRO A 94 11.56 -0.66 8.99
C PRO A 94 11.69 -2.17 9.26
N TRP A 95 12.49 -2.90 8.48
CA TRP A 95 12.75 -4.34 8.63
C TRP A 95 14.20 -4.71 8.27
N SER A 96 14.71 -5.80 8.82
CA SER A 96 15.98 -6.40 8.41
C SER A 96 15.77 -7.60 7.46
N LEU A 97 16.82 -8.01 6.73
CA LEU A 97 16.73 -9.17 5.84
C LEU A 97 16.51 -10.48 6.61
N GLU A 98 17.03 -10.57 7.84
CA GLU A 98 16.79 -11.71 8.73
C GLU A 98 15.31 -11.80 9.15
N GLU A 99 14.69 -10.65 9.47
CA GLU A 99 13.27 -10.58 9.77
C GLU A 99 12.43 -11.03 8.56
N VAL A 100 12.81 -10.63 7.34
CA VAL A 100 12.15 -11.07 6.10
C VAL A 100 12.28 -12.59 5.93
N GLU A 101 13.48 -13.15 6.09
CA GLU A 101 13.69 -14.59 5.97
C GLU A 101 12.83 -15.39 6.96
N VAL A 102 12.71 -14.93 8.21
CA VAL A 102 11.85 -15.55 9.24
C VAL A 102 10.38 -15.52 8.83
N VAL A 103 9.91 -14.42 8.24
CA VAL A 103 8.53 -14.30 7.74
C VAL A 103 8.25 -15.34 6.65
N LEU A 104 9.16 -15.47 5.68
CA LEU A 104 8.95 -16.34 4.52
C LEU A 104 9.01 -17.83 4.89
N LYS A 105 9.90 -18.22 5.81
CA LYS A 105 10.01 -19.61 6.31
C LYS A 105 8.77 -20.09 7.06
N LYS A 106 7.94 -19.19 7.59
CA LYS A 106 6.67 -19.55 8.25
C LYS A 106 5.58 -19.97 7.25
N GLU A 107 5.62 -19.50 6.01
CA GLU A 107 4.59 -19.80 5.00
C GLU A 107 4.85 -21.14 4.29
N GLN A 108 6.12 -21.50 4.11
CA GLN A 108 6.49 -22.82 3.61
C GLN A 108 7.83 -23.25 4.18
N ALA A 109 7.94 -24.53 4.54
CA ALA A 109 9.18 -25.18 4.97
C ALA A 109 10.14 -25.37 3.77
N LEU A 110 10.55 -24.27 3.15
CA LEU A 110 11.64 -24.26 2.19
C LEU A 110 12.98 -24.38 2.90
N GLY A 111 13.99 -24.82 2.16
CA GLY A 111 15.39 -24.70 2.57
C GLY A 111 15.85 -23.23 2.66
N SER A 112 17.16 -23.02 2.68
CA SER A 112 17.75 -21.68 2.72
C SER A 112 17.27 -20.83 1.53
N ILE A 113 16.80 -19.61 1.81
CA ILE A 113 16.44 -18.65 0.77
C ILE A 113 17.71 -17.88 0.35
N PRO A 114 18.00 -17.73 -0.96
CA PRO A 114 19.15 -16.94 -1.41
C PRO A 114 19.09 -15.48 -0.92
N LYS A 115 20.21 -14.96 -0.39
CA LYS A 115 20.28 -13.62 0.21
C LYS A 115 20.06 -12.49 -0.79
N ASP A 116 20.53 -12.68 -2.01
CA ASP A 116 20.32 -11.81 -3.17
C ASP A 116 18.83 -11.71 -3.54
N ALA A 117 18.12 -12.84 -3.58
CA ALA A 117 16.68 -12.87 -3.80
C ALA A 117 15.91 -12.16 -2.67
N LEU A 118 16.31 -12.35 -1.41
CA LEU A 118 15.75 -11.61 -0.26
C LEU A 118 15.97 -10.10 -0.38
N GLY A 119 17.17 -9.67 -0.74
CA GLY A 119 17.51 -8.26 -0.95
C GLY A 119 16.67 -7.63 -2.05
N LYS A 120 16.52 -8.33 -3.18
CA LYS A 120 15.68 -7.88 -4.31
C LYS A 120 14.20 -7.79 -3.90
N LEU A 121 13.67 -8.79 -3.20
CA LEU A 121 12.29 -8.74 -2.69
C LEU A 121 12.08 -7.57 -1.74
N SER A 122 13.02 -7.34 -0.81
CA SER A 122 13.01 -6.21 0.12
C SER A 122 12.94 -4.86 -0.63
N SER A 123 13.77 -4.67 -1.66
CA SER A 123 13.77 -3.47 -2.52
C SER A 123 12.46 -3.27 -3.31
N LEU A 124 11.81 -4.36 -3.74
CA LEU A 124 10.53 -4.27 -4.43
C LEU A 124 9.42 -3.87 -3.46
N VAL A 125 9.36 -4.52 -2.29
CA VAL A 125 8.34 -4.28 -1.27
C VAL A 125 8.50 -2.90 -0.60
N SER A 126 9.71 -2.34 -0.53
CA SER A 126 9.91 -0.97 -0.05
C SER A 126 9.21 0.07 -0.94
N ARG A 127 9.06 -0.17 -2.25
CA ARG A 127 8.30 0.71 -3.16
C ARG A 127 6.81 0.70 -2.82
N ALA A 128 6.27 -0.48 -2.53
CA ALA A 128 4.90 -0.60 -2.07
C ALA A 128 4.68 0.15 -0.74
N LEU A 129 5.63 0.03 0.20
CA LEU A 129 5.62 0.81 1.45
C LEU A 129 5.56 2.31 1.18
N VAL A 130 6.44 2.85 0.31
CA VAL A 130 6.47 4.28 -0.03
C VAL A 130 5.14 4.74 -0.63
N ARG A 131 4.55 3.94 -1.54
CA ARG A 131 3.25 4.27 -2.15
C ARG A 131 2.12 4.31 -1.12
N ILE A 132 2.03 3.29 -0.26
CA ILE A 132 1.03 3.24 0.82
C ILE A 132 1.23 4.41 1.78
N ALA A 133 2.47 4.73 2.15
CA ALA A 133 2.79 5.80 3.08
C ALA A 133 2.46 7.19 2.50
N LYS A 134 2.80 7.46 1.24
CA LYS A 134 2.44 8.72 0.56
C LYS A 134 0.93 8.90 0.46
N GLU A 135 0.20 7.82 0.16
CA GLU A 135 -1.25 7.88 0.09
C GLU A 135 -1.88 8.07 1.48
N ALA A 136 -1.36 7.38 2.50
CA ALA A 136 -1.76 7.61 3.88
C ALA A 136 -1.48 9.06 4.33
N GLN A 137 -0.33 9.61 3.93
CA GLN A 137 0.03 11.01 4.19
C GLN A 137 -0.96 11.98 3.56
N ARG A 138 -1.32 11.76 2.28
CA ARG A 138 -2.34 12.54 1.57
C ARG A 138 -3.68 12.51 2.30
N LEU A 139 -4.12 11.34 2.75
CA LEU A 139 -5.37 11.16 3.50
C LEU A 139 -5.33 11.80 4.90
N SER A 140 -4.15 11.83 5.53
CA SER A 140 -3.94 12.42 6.85
C SER A 140 -3.89 13.96 6.85
N LEU A 141 -3.74 14.63 5.70
CA LEU A 141 -3.63 16.08 5.60
C LEU A 141 -4.78 16.83 6.27
N ARG A 142 -6.02 16.32 6.13
CA ARG A 142 -7.22 17.00 6.64
C ARG A 142 -7.26 17.11 8.16
N TYR A 143 -6.76 16.10 8.87
CA TYR A 143 -6.87 15.99 10.33
C TYR A 143 -5.52 15.94 11.05
N ALA A 144 -4.42 16.10 10.31
CA ALA A 144 -3.05 15.99 10.80
C ALA A 144 -2.76 14.71 11.62
N LYS A 145 -3.56 13.65 11.41
CA LYS A 145 -3.47 12.38 12.14
C LYS A 145 -3.53 11.21 11.19
N CYS A 146 -2.73 10.20 11.45
CA CYS A 146 -2.76 8.91 10.77
C CYS A 146 -3.23 7.85 11.74
N THR A 147 -4.42 7.31 11.49
CA THR A 147 -5.03 6.20 12.24
C THR A 147 -5.09 4.95 11.37
N LYS A 148 -5.63 3.86 11.91
CA LYS A 148 -5.88 2.63 11.13
C LYS A 148 -6.75 2.89 9.88
N TYR A 149 -7.62 3.90 9.91
CA TYR A 149 -8.55 4.19 8.81
C TYR A 149 -7.85 4.82 7.60
N GLU A 150 -6.89 5.71 7.83
CA GLU A 150 -6.08 6.29 6.75
C GLU A 150 -5.22 5.21 6.09
N ILE A 151 -4.58 4.34 6.88
CA ILE A 151 -3.77 3.23 6.35
C ILE A 151 -4.66 2.23 5.59
N GLN A 152 -5.80 1.83 6.15
CA GLN A 152 -6.75 0.92 5.48
C GLN A 152 -7.25 1.49 4.15
N SER A 153 -7.53 2.79 4.09
CA SER A 153 -7.96 3.46 2.85
C SER A 153 -6.81 3.56 1.84
N ALA A 154 -5.60 3.88 2.30
CA ALA A 154 -4.41 3.87 1.46
C ALA A 154 -4.14 2.49 0.83
N MET A 155 -4.29 1.40 1.60
CA MET A 155 -4.20 0.04 1.07
C MET A 155 -5.20 -0.20 -0.07
N LYS A 156 -6.46 0.21 0.10
CA LYS A 156 -7.50 0.03 -0.94
C LYS A 156 -7.25 0.84 -2.21
N ILE A 157 -6.60 2.00 -2.09
CA ILE A 157 -6.28 2.87 -3.22
C ILE A 157 -5.03 2.37 -3.97
N VAL A 158 -4.02 1.89 -3.24
CA VAL A 158 -2.71 1.56 -3.80
C VAL A 158 -2.61 0.11 -4.28
N LEU A 159 -3.23 -0.84 -3.56
CA LEU A 159 -3.16 -2.28 -3.88
C LEU A 159 -4.33 -2.69 -4.80
N SER A 160 -4.16 -3.80 -5.52
CA SER A 160 -5.30 -4.47 -6.18
C SER A 160 -6.35 -4.89 -5.15
N TRP A 161 -7.60 -5.10 -5.60
CA TRP A 161 -8.70 -5.50 -4.73
C TRP A 161 -8.39 -6.73 -3.85
N THR A 162 -7.84 -7.77 -4.46
CA THR A 162 -7.44 -9.04 -3.82
C THR A 162 -6.30 -8.85 -2.82
N LEU A 163 -5.22 -8.17 -3.22
CA LEU A 163 -4.09 -7.87 -2.32
C LEU A 163 -4.53 -6.98 -1.15
N SER A 164 -5.33 -5.94 -1.42
CA SER A 164 -5.89 -5.08 -0.39
C SER A 164 -6.75 -5.87 0.59
N SER A 165 -7.61 -6.77 0.09
CA SER A 165 -8.50 -7.56 0.94
C SER A 165 -7.71 -8.45 1.89
N LYS A 166 -6.67 -9.13 1.38
CA LYS A 166 -5.78 -9.97 2.20
C LYS A 166 -4.97 -9.15 3.21
N CYS A 167 -4.40 -8.02 2.81
CA CYS A 167 -3.63 -7.15 3.71
C CYS A 167 -4.50 -6.56 4.83
N ILE A 168 -5.75 -6.18 4.51
CA ILE A 168 -6.71 -5.68 5.51
C ILE A 168 -7.11 -6.81 6.46
N ALA A 169 -7.39 -8.02 5.96
CA ALA A 169 -7.71 -9.16 6.81
C ALA A 169 -6.57 -9.48 7.80
N ALA A 170 -5.32 -9.49 7.32
CA ALA A 170 -4.14 -9.65 8.18
C ALA A 170 -4.03 -8.53 9.22
N SER A 171 -4.27 -7.28 8.83
CA SER A 171 -4.23 -6.11 9.72
C SER A 171 -5.29 -6.14 10.81
N VAL A 172 -6.53 -6.51 10.46
CA VAL A 172 -7.64 -6.67 11.40
C VAL A 172 -7.34 -7.80 12.38
N SER A 173 -6.78 -8.92 11.89
CA SER A 173 -6.38 -10.06 12.72
C SER A 173 -5.30 -9.67 13.74
N ALA A 174 -4.24 -8.99 13.28
CA ALA A 174 -3.16 -8.50 14.15
C ALA A 174 -3.66 -7.51 15.22
N LEU A 175 -4.52 -6.57 14.84
CA LEU A 175 -5.11 -5.62 15.79
C LEU A 175 -6.04 -6.32 16.79
N SER A 176 -6.75 -7.37 16.38
CA SER A 176 -7.61 -8.15 17.26
C SER A 176 -6.79 -8.88 18.32
N LEU A 177 -5.69 -9.52 17.94
CA LEU A 177 -4.73 -10.13 18.89
C LEU A 177 -4.14 -9.08 19.86
N TYR A 178 -3.80 -7.90 19.35
CA TYR A 178 -3.32 -6.81 20.18
C TYR A 178 -4.34 -6.37 21.23
N ASN A 179 -5.61 -6.26 20.85
CA ASN A 179 -6.68 -5.84 21.76
C ASN A 179 -7.05 -6.92 22.78
N MET A 180 -6.89 -8.21 22.45
CA MET A 180 -7.18 -9.31 23.37
C MET A 180 -6.04 -9.60 24.37
N SER A 181 -4.84 -9.05 24.14
CA SER A 181 -3.65 -9.28 24.99
C SER A 181 -3.47 -8.25 26.11
N THR A 182 -4.58 -7.81 26.73
CA THR A 182 -4.59 -6.76 27.78
C THR A 182 -3.88 -7.17 29.08
N GLY A 183 -3.83 -8.45 29.42
CA GLY A 183 -3.09 -8.97 30.57
C GLY A 183 -1.56 -9.03 30.36
N ASP A 184 -1.12 -9.05 29.09
CA ASP A 184 0.28 -9.25 28.70
C ASP A 184 1.00 -7.93 28.33
N ARG A 185 0.40 -6.77 28.64
CA ARG A 185 0.92 -5.45 28.20
C ARG A 185 2.34 -5.15 28.67
N PHE A 186 2.75 -5.71 29.80
CA PHE A 186 4.06 -5.51 30.41
C PHE A 186 4.99 -6.73 30.26
N SER A 187 4.44 -7.91 29.90
CA SER A 187 5.20 -9.16 29.77
C SER A 187 5.69 -9.42 28.34
N LYS A 188 5.00 -8.88 27.32
CA LYS A 188 5.27 -9.14 25.90
C LYS A 188 5.37 -7.84 25.09
N GLY A 189 6.28 -7.84 24.11
CA GLY A 189 6.43 -6.74 23.16
C GLY A 189 5.20 -6.53 22.27
N LYS A 190 5.05 -5.32 21.71
CA LYS A 190 3.90 -4.96 20.85
C LYS A 190 3.72 -5.91 19.66
N SER A 191 4.80 -6.27 18.96
CA SER A 191 4.75 -7.21 17.83
C SER A 191 4.28 -8.60 18.23
N THR A 192 4.84 -9.13 19.32
CA THR A 192 4.45 -10.45 19.87
C THR A 192 2.96 -10.47 20.21
N ARG A 193 2.45 -9.38 20.79
CA ARG A 193 1.02 -9.21 21.09
C ARG A 193 0.12 -9.13 19.84
N CYS A 194 0.68 -8.71 18.71
CA CYS A 194 -0.01 -8.71 17.42
C CYS A 194 0.16 -10.02 16.63
N GLY A 195 0.97 -10.97 17.11
CA GLY A 195 1.35 -12.17 16.35
C GLY A 195 2.22 -11.89 15.12
N LEU A 196 2.87 -10.72 15.07
CA LEU A 196 3.70 -10.28 13.93
C LEU A 196 5.16 -10.60 14.16
N SER A 197 5.86 -10.94 13.08
CA SER A 197 7.30 -11.15 13.06
C SER A 197 8.04 -9.81 12.98
N PHE A 198 7.50 -8.87 12.19
CA PHE A 198 8.06 -7.53 12.08
C PHE A 198 7.81 -6.66 13.32
N SER A 199 8.74 -5.74 13.59
CA SER A 199 8.65 -4.82 14.72
C SER A 199 7.67 -3.68 14.47
N VAL A 200 6.51 -3.71 15.14
CA VAL A 200 5.52 -2.61 15.14
C VAL A 200 6.16 -1.31 15.63
N GLY A 201 7.14 -1.40 16.54
CA GLY A 201 7.88 -0.24 17.03
C GLY A 201 8.76 0.41 15.96
N LYS A 202 9.46 -0.39 15.13
CA LYS A 202 10.27 0.12 14.00
C LYS A 202 9.38 0.81 12.98
N PHE A 203 8.25 0.19 12.61
CA PHE A 203 7.27 0.80 11.72
C PHE A 203 6.68 2.09 12.28
N PHE A 204 6.31 2.12 13.57
CA PHE A 204 5.84 3.34 14.21
C PHE A 204 6.87 4.47 14.15
N ARG A 205 8.13 4.16 14.49
CA ARG A 205 9.24 5.12 14.41
C ARG A 205 9.44 5.62 12.99
N TRP A 206 9.54 4.71 12.03
CA TRP A 206 9.68 5.02 10.61
C TRP A 206 8.56 5.91 10.09
N MET A 207 7.31 5.66 10.48
CA MET A 207 6.16 6.51 10.09
C MET A 207 6.27 7.94 10.65
N ALA A 208 6.79 8.09 11.86
CA ALA A 208 7.01 9.40 12.47
C ALA A 208 8.16 10.14 11.78
N ASP A 209 9.28 9.46 11.56
CA ASP A 209 10.49 10.03 10.95
C ASP A 209 10.25 10.41 9.48
N SER A 210 9.51 9.57 8.75
CA SER A 210 9.08 9.82 7.36
C SER A 210 7.94 10.83 7.25
N ARG A 211 7.47 11.40 8.37
CA ARG A 211 6.39 12.40 8.44
C ARG A 211 5.10 11.98 7.72
N VAL A 212 4.69 10.73 7.90
CA VAL A 212 3.40 10.24 7.36
C VAL A 212 2.24 11.10 7.87
N ALA A 213 2.28 11.50 9.14
CA ALA A 213 1.41 12.54 9.69
C ALA A 213 2.05 13.21 10.91
N VAL A 214 1.52 14.36 11.32
CA VAL A 214 1.95 15.05 12.56
C VAL A 214 1.70 14.16 13.78
N ARG A 215 0.60 13.40 13.79
CA ARG A 215 0.28 12.44 14.85
C ARG A 215 0.03 11.05 14.26
N VAL A 216 0.89 10.09 14.58
CA VAL A 216 0.73 8.68 14.17
C VAL A 216 0.13 7.89 15.34
N HIS A 217 -1.00 7.22 15.10
CA HIS A 217 -1.64 6.36 16.08
C HIS A 217 -1.00 4.96 16.10
N GLU A 218 -0.94 4.30 17.26
CA GLU A 218 -0.35 2.95 17.37
C GLU A 218 -1.04 1.92 16.46
N HIS A 219 -2.37 1.96 16.36
CA HIS A 219 -3.13 1.09 15.45
C HIS A 219 -2.79 1.31 13.96
N ALA A 220 -2.33 2.51 13.58
CA ALA A 220 -1.87 2.76 12.21
C ALA A 220 -0.57 1.97 11.93
N ALA A 221 0.37 1.99 12.87
CA ALA A 221 1.60 1.22 12.78
C ALA A 221 1.33 -0.29 12.77
N ILE A 222 0.38 -0.79 13.58
CA ILE A 222 -0.03 -2.21 13.54
C ILE A 222 -0.54 -2.59 12.14
N TYR A 223 -1.42 -1.77 11.56
CA TYR A 223 -1.98 -2.01 10.22
C TYR A 223 -0.88 -2.02 9.15
N LEU A 224 0.01 -1.02 9.17
CA LEU A 224 1.08 -0.95 8.19
C LEU A 224 2.05 -2.14 8.31
N THR A 225 2.43 -2.49 9.54
CA THR A 225 3.33 -3.64 9.81
C THR A 225 2.73 -4.95 9.29
N ALA A 226 1.46 -5.21 9.62
CA ALA A 226 0.75 -6.42 9.20
C ALA A 226 0.56 -6.48 7.69
N CYS A 227 0.26 -5.35 7.05
CA CYS A 227 0.16 -5.25 5.59
C CYS A 227 1.49 -5.57 4.90
N MET A 228 2.59 -4.99 5.37
CA MET A 228 3.90 -5.27 4.77
C MET A 228 4.32 -6.72 4.97
N GLU A 229 4.14 -7.28 6.17
CA GLU A 229 4.41 -8.70 6.44
C GLU A 229 3.57 -9.60 5.51
N ASN A 230 2.29 -9.29 5.33
CA ASN A 230 1.42 -10.04 4.41
C ASN A 230 1.81 -9.86 2.94
N LEU A 231 2.30 -8.70 2.53
CA LEU A 231 2.73 -8.47 1.14
C LEU A 231 3.97 -9.29 0.78
N PHE A 232 4.94 -9.41 1.70
CA PHE A 232 6.08 -10.32 1.54
C PHE A 232 5.61 -11.77 1.33
N LYS A 233 4.67 -12.23 2.17
CA LYS A 233 4.11 -13.59 2.09
C LYS A 233 3.39 -13.83 0.77
N GLU A 234 2.56 -12.89 0.32
CA GLU A 234 1.82 -13.01 -0.93
C GLU A 234 2.74 -13.09 -2.15
N ILE A 235 3.75 -12.21 -2.24
CA ILE A 235 4.71 -12.25 -3.36
C ILE A 235 5.47 -13.58 -3.33
N TYR A 236 5.98 -13.97 -2.16
CA TYR A 236 6.71 -15.23 -2.00
C TYR A 236 5.88 -16.45 -2.40
N LEU A 237 4.63 -16.55 -1.92
CA LEU A 237 3.73 -17.66 -2.27
C LEU A 237 3.47 -17.72 -3.77
N ARG A 238 3.29 -16.58 -4.46
CA ARG A 238 3.10 -16.57 -5.92
C ARG A 238 4.35 -17.04 -6.67
N VAL A 239 5.55 -16.70 -6.18
CA VAL A 239 6.83 -17.15 -6.77
C VAL A 239 7.04 -18.66 -6.59
N VAL A 240 6.79 -19.14 -5.37
CA VAL A 240 6.99 -20.54 -4.99
C VAL A 240 5.97 -21.47 -5.65
N LEU A 241 4.71 -21.02 -5.77
CA LEU A 241 3.63 -21.79 -6.39
C LEU A 241 3.61 -21.66 -7.92
N SER A 242 4.50 -20.87 -8.51
CA SER A 242 4.57 -20.70 -9.95
C SER A 242 4.92 -22.02 -10.66
N PRO A 243 4.13 -22.46 -11.65
CA PRO A 243 4.34 -23.74 -12.34
C PRO A 243 5.63 -23.78 -13.17
N HIS A 244 6.17 -22.62 -13.52
CA HIS A 244 7.42 -22.48 -14.28
C HIS A 244 8.66 -22.53 -13.37
N ASN A 245 8.48 -22.59 -12.06
CA ASN A 245 9.57 -22.71 -11.12
C ASN A 245 10.06 -24.17 -11.11
N GLY A 246 11.19 -24.42 -11.77
CA GLY A 246 11.79 -25.75 -11.86
C GLY A 246 12.02 -26.33 -10.48
N LYS A 247 11.36 -27.45 -10.17
CA LYS A 247 11.59 -28.19 -8.92
C LYS A 247 12.93 -28.91 -9.01
N GLU A 248 14.00 -28.28 -8.54
CA GLU A 248 15.27 -28.97 -8.36
C GLU A 248 15.21 -29.76 -7.06
N LYS A 249 15.32 -31.10 -7.13
CA LYS A 249 15.28 -32.03 -5.98
C LYS A 249 14.02 -31.93 -5.09
N GLY A 250 12.87 -31.57 -5.65
CA GLY A 250 11.58 -31.55 -4.93
C GLY A 250 11.37 -30.34 -4.01
N THR A 251 12.37 -29.47 -3.85
CA THR A 251 12.23 -28.18 -3.15
C THR A 251 11.92 -27.06 -4.15
N PRO A 252 10.91 -26.21 -3.90
CA PRO A 252 10.67 -25.03 -4.74
C PRO A 252 11.86 -24.07 -4.64
N ARG A 253 12.29 -23.47 -5.75
CA ARG A 253 13.47 -22.60 -5.77
C ARG A 253 13.03 -21.13 -5.75
N PHE A 254 13.33 -20.39 -4.69
CA PHE A 254 13.10 -18.95 -4.67
C PHE A 254 14.32 -18.22 -5.28
N THR A 255 14.28 -17.93 -6.60
CA THR A 255 15.35 -17.18 -7.30
C THR A 255 14.87 -15.80 -7.75
N ILE A 256 15.83 -14.95 -8.14
CA ILE A 256 15.56 -13.63 -8.71
C ILE A 256 14.79 -13.78 -10.03
N GLU A 257 15.20 -14.69 -10.91
CA GLU A 257 14.57 -14.88 -12.22
C GLU A 257 13.12 -15.35 -12.08
N ALA A 258 12.86 -16.31 -11.18
CA ALA A 258 11.51 -16.77 -10.90
C ALA A 258 10.63 -15.65 -10.32
N MET A 259 11.21 -14.81 -9.45
CA MET A 259 10.52 -13.66 -8.89
C MET A 259 10.18 -12.60 -9.94
N GLU A 260 11.14 -12.23 -10.78
CA GLU A 260 10.94 -11.26 -11.86
C GLU A 260 9.93 -11.78 -12.88
N GLN A 261 9.99 -13.06 -13.24
CA GLN A 261 9.02 -13.68 -14.12
C GLN A 261 7.60 -13.60 -13.54
N VAL A 262 7.40 -13.92 -12.26
CA VAL A 262 6.08 -13.84 -11.63
C VAL A 262 5.58 -12.41 -11.55
N ILE A 263 6.42 -11.47 -11.11
CA ILE A 263 6.03 -10.05 -11.01
C ILE A 263 5.67 -9.47 -12.38
N ASN A 264 6.40 -9.84 -13.43
CA ASN A 264 6.15 -9.35 -14.79
C ASN A 264 4.87 -9.92 -15.41
N ASN A 265 4.46 -11.12 -15.01
CA ASN A 265 3.24 -11.76 -15.52
C ASN A 265 2.01 -11.51 -14.64
N ASP A 266 2.18 -10.96 -13.45
CA ASP A 266 1.11 -10.71 -12.49
C ASP A 266 0.66 -9.24 -12.50
N SER A 267 -0.52 -9.00 -13.07
CA SER A 267 -1.10 -7.65 -13.17
C SER A 267 -1.33 -6.96 -11.82
N GLU A 268 -1.45 -7.71 -10.72
CA GLU A 268 -1.66 -7.15 -9.39
C GLU A 268 -0.37 -6.69 -8.73
N LEU A 269 0.76 -7.31 -9.09
CA LEU A 269 2.08 -7.02 -8.54
C LEU A 269 2.87 -6.05 -9.42
N TRP A 270 2.75 -6.17 -10.75
CA TRP A 270 3.59 -5.42 -11.68
C TRP A 270 3.58 -3.93 -11.39
N GLY A 271 2.39 -3.32 -11.31
CA GLY A 271 2.24 -1.88 -11.10
C GLY A 271 2.85 -1.42 -9.77
N ILE A 272 2.43 -2.01 -8.65
CA ILE A 272 2.82 -1.51 -7.33
C ILE A 272 4.33 -1.59 -7.08
N LEU A 273 5.02 -2.56 -7.71
CA LEU A 273 6.46 -2.79 -7.53
C LEU A 273 7.33 -2.03 -8.54
N GLN A 274 6.76 -1.28 -9.49
CA GLN A 274 7.55 -0.45 -10.41
C GLN A 274 8.23 0.73 -9.69
N HIS A 275 9.34 1.19 -10.25
CA HIS A 275 10.05 2.39 -9.79
C HIS A 275 9.33 3.69 -10.17
N CYS A 276 8.39 3.65 -11.13
CA CYS A 276 7.71 4.84 -11.66
C CYS A 276 6.70 5.42 -10.66
N GLN A 277 6.77 6.71 -10.34
CA GLN A 277 5.84 7.36 -9.40
C GLN A 277 4.39 7.27 -9.88
N HIS A 278 4.16 7.53 -11.17
CA HIS A 278 2.85 7.37 -11.81
C HIS A 278 2.69 5.96 -12.33
N LEU A 279 1.68 5.26 -11.83
CA LEU A 279 1.26 3.97 -12.38
C LEU A 279 0.05 4.20 -13.27
N ILE A 280 0.17 3.84 -14.53
CA ILE A 280 -1.02 3.60 -15.36
C ILE A 280 -1.53 2.23 -14.94
N CYS A 281 -2.31 2.19 -13.86
CA CYS A 281 -3.02 0.98 -13.45
C CYS A 281 -4.23 0.79 -14.37
N GLY A 282 -4.21 -0.23 -15.21
CA GLY A 282 -5.34 -0.58 -16.06
C GLY A 282 -5.22 -2.01 -16.60
N LYS A 283 -6.36 -2.67 -16.79
CA LYS A 283 -6.51 -3.98 -17.45
C LYS A 283 -5.93 -4.05 -18.88
N ASN A 284 -5.47 -2.91 -19.40
CA ASN A 284 -4.94 -2.74 -20.75
C ASN A 284 -3.47 -2.28 -20.73
N ALA A 285 -2.69 -2.62 -19.69
CA ALA A 285 -1.23 -2.67 -19.83
C ALA A 285 -0.90 -3.79 -20.84
N SER A 286 -1.23 -3.53 -22.11
CA SER A 286 -0.98 -4.45 -23.19
C SER A 286 0.52 -4.64 -23.23
N VAL A 287 0.92 -5.91 -23.17
CA VAL A 287 2.30 -6.38 -23.29
C VAL A 287 2.99 -5.80 -24.55
N ASN A 288 2.24 -5.20 -25.48
CA ASN A 288 2.76 -4.63 -26.72
C ASN A 288 3.18 -3.15 -26.62
N GLN A 289 2.80 -2.39 -25.59
CA GLN A 289 3.26 -1.00 -25.47
C GLN A 289 4.68 -0.87 -24.89
N TRP A 290 5.22 -1.95 -24.32
CA TRP A 290 6.61 -2.05 -23.85
C TRP A 290 7.43 -3.11 -24.62
N ARG A 291 6.86 -3.76 -25.64
CA ARG A 291 7.57 -4.74 -26.51
C ARG A 291 8.08 -4.10 -27.81
N VAL A 292 8.24 -2.78 -27.83
CA VAL A 292 9.03 -2.07 -28.84
C VAL A 292 10.21 -1.45 -28.12
N GLY A 293 11.36 -2.13 -28.18
CA GLY A 293 12.65 -1.60 -27.72
C GLY A 293 13.09 -2.04 -26.33
N CYS A 294 13.36 -3.34 -26.15
CA CYS A 294 14.51 -3.82 -25.38
C CYS A 294 15.35 -4.68 -26.31
#